data_AF-A0A522MPC9-F1
#
_entry.id   AF-A0A522MPC9-F1
#
_cell.length_a   1.000
_cell.length_b   1.000
_cell.length_c   1.000
_cell.angle_alpha   90.00
_cell.angle_beta   90.00
_cell.angle_gamma   90.00
#
_symmetry.space_group_name_H-M   'P 1'
#
loop_
_entity.id
_entity.type
_entity.pdbx_description
1 polymer ?
#
loop_
_entity_poly.entity_id
_entity_poly.type
_entity_poly.pdbx_seq_one_letter_code
_entity_poly.pdbx_strand_id
1 'polypeptide(L)'
;MTLDDAAPSEPITVGRLTIQYLIDGAGTGGLGVFELTVPPGSSVPPPHSHTHNEECVYVLDGVLRYCVDGVVRDLARGQWMHSPRGSVHQFSNPHGDTARALIILTPDIGAQYFRDVGAIVNASEPPDRAKLIAVMSEYGLVPAPPR
;
A
#
# COMPACT_ATOMS: atom_id res chain seq x y z
N MET A 1 9.09 18.49 18.52
CA MET A 1 7.77 18.04 18.04
C MET A 1 7.02 19.27 17.61
N THR A 2 7.24 19.71 16.38
CA THR A 2 6.40 20.75 15.77
C THR A 2 5.14 20.05 15.29
N LEU A 3 3.99 20.54 15.77
CA LEU A 3 2.69 20.21 15.20
C LEU A 3 2.64 20.97 13.87
N ASP A 4 3.18 20.38 12.82
CA ASP A 4 3.04 20.96 11.48
C ASP A 4 1.60 20.69 11.04
N ASP A 5 0.80 21.75 11.09
CA ASP A 5 -0.61 21.76 10.73
C ASP A 5 -0.82 21.33 9.26
N ALA A 6 -1.48 20.17 9.11
CA ALA A 6 -2.69 19.94 8.33
C ALA A 6 -2.71 20.19 6.79
N ALA A 7 -1.58 20.29 6.11
CA ALA A 7 -1.54 20.18 4.65
C ALA A 7 -1.13 18.75 4.22
N PRO A 8 -1.92 18.04 3.38
CA PRO A 8 -1.46 16.78 2.81
C PRO A 8 -0.17 17.00 2.01
N SER A 9 0.77 16.05 2.10
CA SER A 9 1.99 16.08 1.27
C SER A 9 1.63 16.04 -0.22
N GLU A 10 2.61 16.17 -1.12
CA GLU A 10 2.32 15.88 -2.53
C GLU A 10 1.95 14.38 -2.68
N PRO A 11 0.90 14.02 -3.45
CA PRO A 11 0.57 12.64 -3.72
C PRO A 11 1.69 11.95 -4.52
N ILE A 12 2.00 10.71 -4.16
CA ILE A 12 2.93 9.84 -4.88
C ILE A 12 2.14 8.97 -5.84
N THR A 13 2.53 8.94 -7.11
CA THR A 13 1.92 8.08 -8.13
C THR A 13 2.76 6.82 -8.35
N VAL A 14 2.11 5.65 -8.25
CA VAL A 14 2.71 4.35 -8.59
C VAL A 14 1.82 3.67 -9.63
N GLY A 15 2.21 3.74 -10.90
CA GLY A 15 1.37 3.36 -12.03
C GLY A 15 0.07 4.15 -12.01
N ARG A 16 -1.05 3.45 -11.84
CA ARG A 16 -2.39 4.05 -11.73
C ARG A 16 -2.80 4.36 -10.29
N LEU A 17 -2.02 3.95 -9.29
CA LEU A 17 -2.31 4.20 -7.88
C LEU A 17 -1.87 5.62 -7.49
N THR A 18 -2.58 6.20 -6.54
CA THR A 18 -2.17 7.45 -5.87
C THR A 18 -2.08 7.21 -4.37
N ILE A 19 -0.97 7.62 -3.76
CA ILE A 19 -0.67 7.48 -2.34
C ILE A 19 -0.49 8.87 -1.74
N GLN A 20 -1.34 9.25 -0.81
CA GLN A 20 -1.33 10.55 -0.15
C GLN A 20 -1.02 10.37 1.32
N TYR A 21 0.21 10.68 1.72
CA TYR A 21 0.62 10.59 3.12
C TYR A 21 -0.07 11.66 3.98
N LEU A 22 -0.54 11.23 5.14
CA LEU A 22 -1.02 12.07 6.24
C LEU A 22 0.00 12.09 7.39
N ILE A 23 0.63 10.95 7.67
CA ILE A 23 1.68 10.79 8.66
C ILE A 23 2.77 9.88 8.06
N ASP A 24 3.98 10.41 7.87
CA ASP A 24 5.18 9.62 7.53
C ASP A 24 5.99 9.40 8.82
N GLY A 25 5.88 8.20 9.37
CA GLY A 25 6.47 7.83 10.65
C GLY A 25 7.85 7.19 10.55
N ALA A 26 8.34 6.91 9.34
CA ALA A 26 9.47 6.01 9.12
C ALA A 26 10.76 6.49 9.79
N GLY A 27 11.03 7.80 9.78
CA GLY A 27 12.21 8.39 10.42
C GLY A 27 12.24 8.28 11.95
N THR A 28 11.13 7.90 12.58
CA THR A 28 10.99 7.77 14.03
C THR A 28 10.61 6.35 14.48
N GLY A 29 10.45 5.41 13.54
CA GLY A 29 9.87 4.09 13.81
C GLY A 29 8.39 4.15 14.24
N GLY A 30 7.70 5.24 13.90
CA GLY A 30 6.32 5.52 14.28
C GLY A 30 5.30 4.94 13.31
N LEU A 31 4.06 5.44 13.41
CA LEU A 31 2.91 5.08 12.58
C LEU A 31 3.01 5.72 11.19
N GLY A 32 2.72 4.94 10.15
CA GLY A 32 2.43 5.45 8.81
C GLY A 32 0.93 5.52 8.60
N VAL A 33 0.43 6.65 8.10
CA VAL A 33 -0.98 6.82 7.71
C VAL A 33 -1.04 7.51 6.36
N PHE A 34 -1.69 6.87 5.39
CA PHE A 34 -1.87 7.45 4.07
C PHE A 34 -3.19 7.01 3.43
N GLU A 35 -3.75 7.89 2.60
CA GLU A 35 -4.84 7.51 1.71
C GLU A 35 -4.28 6.87 0.45
N LEU A 36 -4.88 5.74 0.07
CA LEU A 36 -4.61 5.02 -1.16
C LEU A 36 -5.84 5.12 -2.07
N THR A 37 -5.63 5.58 -3.30
CA THR A 37 -6.64 5.58 -4.36
C THR A 37 -6.34 4.50 -5.39
N VAL A 38 -7.30 3.61 -5.62
CA VAL A 38 -7.17 2.41 -6.46
C VAL A 38 -8.20 2.44 -7.58
N PRO A 39 -7.81 2.77 -8.83
CA PRO A 39 -8.75 2.81 -9.96
C PRO A 39 -9.34 1.45 -10.32
N PRO A 40 -10.47 1.43 -11.06
CA PRO A 40 -11.06 0.20 -11.60
C PRO A 40 -10.07 -0.65 -12.39
N GLY A 41 -10.16 -1.97 -12.18
CA GLY A 41 -9.34 -2.99 -12.83
C GLY A 41 -7.90 -3.10 -12.30
N SER A 42 -7.54 -2.41 -11.21
CA SER A 42 -6.19 -2.48 -10.65
C SER A 42 -5.96 -3.80 -9.91
N SER A 43 -4.82 -4.47 -10.17
CA SER A 43 -4.38 -5.68 -9.47
C SER A 43 -2.92 -5.56 -9.05
N VAL A 44 -2.67 -4.54 -8.23
CA VAL A 44 -1.37 -4.19 -7.68
C VAL A 44 -1.59 -3.73 -6.23
N PRO A 45 -0.66 -4.03 -5.30
CA PRO A 45 0.63 -4.69 -5.48
C PRO A 45 0.50 -6.21 -5.71
N PRO A 46 1.57 -6.91 -6.13
CA PRO A 46 1.62 -8.37 -6.06
C PRO A 46 1.49 -8.85 -4.60
N PRO A 47 1.06 -10.11 -4.35
CA PRO A 47 1.00 -10.66 -3.01
C PRO A 47 2.37 -10.60 -2.32
N HIS A 48 2.40 -10.11 -1.09
CA HIS A 48 3.62 -9.94 -0.31
C HIS A 48 3.31 -9.96 1.20
N SER A 49 4.33 -10.07 2.03
CA SER A 49 4.24 -9.86 3.46
C SER A 49 5.24 -8.82 3.93
N HIS A 50 5.01 -8.26 5.12
CA HIS A 50 5.91 -7.30 5.75
C HIS A 50 6.66 -8.01 6.86
N THR A 51 7.98 -7.83 6.92
CA THR A 51 8.83 -8.48 7.94
C THR A 51 8.63 -7.83 9.31
N HIS A 52 8.43 -6.50 9.33
CA HIS A 52 8.41 -5.72 10.56
C HIS A 52 7.08 -5.05 10.83
N ASN A 53 6.22 -4.90 9.83
CA ASN A 53 5.07 -4.01 9.88
C ASN A 53 3.78 -4.83 9.99
N GLU A 54 2.82 -4.31 10.75
CA GLU A 54 1.41 -4.71 10.62
C GLU A 54 0.71 -3.68 9.73
N GLU A 55 -0.29 -4.11 8.96
CA GLU A 55 -1.06 -3.25 8.07
C GLU A 55 -2.56 -3.36 8.39
N CYS A 56 -3.25 -2.22 8.47
CA CYS A 56 -4.71 -2.18 8.48
C CYS A 56 -5.20 -1.35 7.29
N VAL A 57 -6.17 -1.91 6.56
CA VAL A 57 -6.84 -1.27 5.44
C VAL A 57 -8.26 -0.91 5.87
N TYR A 58 -8.61 0.37 5.83
CA TYR A 58 -9.95 0.88 6.14
C TYR A 58 -10.53 1.60 4.93
N VAL A 59 -11.68 1.16 4.40
CA VAL A 59 -12.24 1.72 3.16
C VAL A 59 -13.00 3.02 3.43
N LEU A 60 -12.59 4.08 2.72
CA LEU A 60 -13.17 5.42 2.77
C LEU A 60 -14.29 5.61 1.74
N ASP A 61 -14.12 5.04 0.54
CA ASP A 61 -15.07 5.14 -0.57
C ASP A 61 -14.91 3.98 -1.55
N GLY A 62 -15.98 3.65 -2.28
CA GLY A 62 -16.01 2.51 -3.20
C GLY A 62 -15.94 1.14 -2.50
N VAL A 63 -15.45 0.13 -3.23
CA VAL A 63 -15.25 -1.25 -2.75
C VAL A 63 -13.85 -1.72 -3.11
N LEU A 64 -13.09 -2.19 -2.12
CA LEU A 64 -11.74 -2.72 -2.30
C LEU A 64 -11.71 -4.20 -1.96
N ARG A 65 -11.20 -5.03 -2.87
CA ARG A 65 -10.94 -6.44 -2.58
C ARG A 65 -9.62 -6.57 -1.84
N TYR A 66 -9.65 -7.17 -0.66
CA TYR A 66 -8.45 -7.47 0.13
C TYR A 66 -8.35 -8.96 0.43
N CYS A 67 -7.15 -9.50 0.32
CA CYS A 67 -6.82 -10.89 0.61
C CYS A 67 -5.74 -10.89 1.70
N VAL A 68 -5.95 -11.65 2.78
CA VAL A 68 -4.95 -11.88 3.83
C VAL A 68 -4.92 -13.38 4.12
N ASP A 69 -3.76 -14.01 3.95
CA ASP A 69 -3.55 -15.45 4.15
C ASP A 69 -4.62 -16.33 3.47
N GLY A 70 -5.05 -15.91 2.28
CA GLY A 70 -6.05 -16.62 1.46
C GLY A 70 -7.51 -16.30 1.80
N VAL A 71 -7.78 -15.53 2.85
CA VAL A 71 -9.12 -15.03 3.15
C VAL A 71 -9.38 -13.77 2.32
N VAL A 72 -10.29 -13.86 1.36
CA VAL A 72 -10.66 -12.76 0.45
C VAL A 72 -11.96 -12.10 0.92
N ARG A 73 -11.98 -10.77 0.97
CA ARG A 73 -13.17 -9.96 1.26
C ARG A 73 -13.23 -8.74 0.35
N ASP A 74 -14.44 -8.42 -0.10
CA ASP A 74 -14.74 -7.13 -0.73
C ASP A 74 -15.19 -6.17 0.37
N LEU A 75 -14.34 -5.20 0.70
CA LEU A 75 -14.55 -4.24 1.77
C LEU A 75 -15.22 -3.00 1.20
N ALA A 76 -16.43 -2.69 1.65
CA ALA A 76 -17.14 -1.46 1.35
C ALA A 76 -16.79 -0.35 2.36
N ARG A 77 -17.23 0.89 2.08
CA ARG A 77 -17.05 2.05 2.98
C ARG A 77 -17.33 1.71 4.46
N GLY A 78 -16.37 2.05 5.32
CA GLY A 78 -16.44 1.83 6.76
C GLY A 78 -16.00 0.44 7.22
N GLN A 79 -15.77 -0.49 6.28
CA GLN A 79 -15.22 -1.81 6.57
C GLN A 79 -13.70 -1.81 6.49
N TRP A 80 -13.10 -2.75 7.21
CA TRP A 80 -11.66 -2.83 7.32
C TRP A 80 -11.21 -4.28 7.49
N MET A 81 -9.92 -4.49 7.27
CA MET A 81 -9.25 -5.76 7.53
C MET A 81 -7.79 -5.50 7.91
N HIS A 82 -7.28 -6.35 8.81
CA HIS A 82 -5.93 -6.26 9.36
C HIS A 82 -5.08 -7.42 8.86
N SER A 83 -3.85 -7.11 8.50
CA SER A 83 -2.77 -8.03 8.10
C SER A 83 -1.68 -8.00 9.18
N PRO A 84 -1.61 -9.05 10.02
CA PRO A 84 -0.51 -9.21 10.97
C PRO A 84 0.85 -9.28 10.28
N ARG A 85 1.92 -9.01 11.04
CA ARG A 85 3.30 -9.20 10.58
C ARG A 85 3.50 -10.59 9.98
N GLY A 86 4.14 -10.64 8.82
CA GLY A 86 4.41 -11.89 8.11
C GLY A 86 3.23 -12.49 7.34
N SER A 87 1.99 -12.02 7.53
CA SER A 87 0.84 -12.47 6.74
C SER A 87 0.96 -12.01 5.29
N VAL A 88 0.73 -12.94 4.36
CA VAL A 88 0.74 -12.63 2.93
C VAL A 88 -0.57 -11.97 2.58
N HIS A 89 -0.50 -10.74 2.07
CA HIS A 89 -1.66 -9.96 1.71
C HIS A 89 -1.53 -9.30 0.34
N GLN A 90 -2.69 -8.91 -0.21
CA GLN A 90 -2.82 -8.21 -1.48
C GLN A 90 -4.15 -7.44 -1.50
N PHE A 91 -4.18 -6.25 -2.09
CA PHE A 91 -5.41 -5.60 -2.54
C PHE A 91 -5.55 -5.59 -4.06
N SER A 92 -6.80 -5.50 -4.51
CA SER A 92 -7.16 -5.25 -5.91
C SER A 92 -8.48 -4.50 -5.97
N ASN A 93 -8.76 -3.88 -7.11
CA ASN A 93 -10.07 -3.31 -7.41
C ASN A 93 -10.63 -3.94 -8.69
N PRO A 94 -11.29 -5.11 -8.57
CA PRO A 94 -11.97 -5.74 -9.69
C PRO A 94 -13.34 -5.09 -10.03
N HIS A 95 -13.70 -4.01 -9.33
CA HIS A 95 -15.01 -3.36 -9.45
C HIS A 95 -14.97 -2.20 -10.45
N GLY A 96 -16.15 -1.65 -10.76
CA GLY A 96 -16.33 -0.60 -11.77
C GLY A 96 -15.99 0.82 -11.31
N ASP A 97 -16.01 1.06 -9.99
CA ASP A 97 -15.76 2.38 -9.39
C ASP A 97 -14.38 2.45 -8.74
N THR A 98 -13.81 3.65 -8.65
CA THR A 98 -12.57 3.88 -7.90
C THR A 98 -12.78 3.58 -6.41
N ALA A 99 -11.85 2.86 -5.80
CA ALA A 99 -11.82 2.65 -4.36
C ALA A 99 -10.83 3.61 -3.70
N ARG A 100 -11.18 4.10 -2.51
CA ARG A 100 -10.28 4.85 -1.63
C ARG A 100 -10.21 4.17 -0.28
N ALA A 101 -9.01 3.98 0.24
CA ALA A 101 -8.79 3.39 1.56
C ALA A 101 -7.75 4.18 2.34
N LEU A 102 -7.90 4.23 3.66
CA LEU A 102 -6.85 4.62 4.58
C LEU A 102 -6.02 3.39 4.89
N ILE A 103 -4.71 3.48 4.68
CA ILE A 103 -3.75 2.45 5.02
C ILE A 103 -2.98 2.92 6.25
N ILE A 104 -2.86 2.03 7.23
CA ILE A 104 -2.23 2.27 8.51
C ILE A 104 -1.14 1.21 8.71
N LEU A 105 0.12 1.61 8.80
CA LEU A 105 1.25 0.70 9.00
C LEU A 105 2.01 0.99 10.30
N THR A 106 2.38 -0.05 11.05
CA THR A 106 3.24 0.11 12.25
C THR A 106 4.31 -0.98 12.40
N PRO A 107 5.60 -0.61 12.47
CA PRO A 107 6.14 0.72 12.15
C PRO A 107 5.80 1.11 10.70
N ASP A 108 5.98 2.36 10.32
CA ASP A 108 5.84 2.80 8.94
C ASP A 108 6.97 2.24 8.06
N ILE A 109 6.67 2.07 6.77
CA ILE A 109 7.66 1.84 5.72
C ILE A 109 8.20 3.15 5.13
N GLY A 110 7.38 4.21 5.18
CA GLY A 110 7.73 5.57 4.77
C GLY A 110 7.40 5.89 3.32
N ALA A 111 7.20 7.18 3.04
CA ALA A 111 6.83 7.65 1.72
C ALA A 111 7.93 7.42 0.67
N GLN A 112 9.18 7.28 1.09
CA GLN A 112 10.31 7.02 0.19
C GLN A 112 10.18 5.67 -0.53
N TYR A 113 9.68 4.63 0.15
CA TYR A 113 9.42 3.34 -0.48
C TYR A 113 8.52 3.47 -1.72
N PHE A 114 7.42 4.21 -1.59
CA PHE A 114 6.49 4.42 -2.69
C PHE A 114 7.09 5.25 -3.83
N ARG A 115 7.97 6.21 -3.52
CA ARG A 115 8.71 6.97 -4.54
C ARG A 115 9.67 6.07 -5.31
N ASP A 116 10.40 5.19 -4.63
CA ASP A 116 11.35 4.27 -5.25
C ASP A 116 10.64 3.23 -6.13
N VAL A 117 9.52 2.68 -5.64
CA VAL A 117 8.65 1.80 -6.44
C VAL A 117 8.07 2.57 -7.64
N GLY A 118 7.60 3.80 -7.44
CA GLY A 118 7.07 4.66 -8.49
C GLY A 118 8.10 4.93 -9.60
N ALA A 119 9.36 5.18 -9.24
CA ALA A 119 10.45 5.37 -10.21
C ALA A 119 10.67 4.15 -11.11
N ILE A 120 10.37 2.94 -10.62
CA ILE A 120 10.48 1.70 -11.40
C ILE A 120 9.21 1.46 -12.22
N VAL A 121 8.04 1.55 -11.58
CA VAL A 121 6.74 1.23 -12.21
C VAL A 121 6.37 2.24 -13.29
N ASN A 122 6.69 3.53 -13.10
CA ASN A 122 6.33 4.57 -14.05
C ASN A 122 7.32 4.70 -15.21
N ALA A 123 8.48 4.05 -15.15
CA ALA A 123 9.52 4.16 -16.17
C ALA A 123 9.29 3.25 -17.39
N SER A 124 8.59 2.11 -17.22
CA SER A 124 8.35 1.16 -18.31
C SER A 124 7.13 0.27 -18.09
N GLU A 125 6.55 -0.22 -19.19
CA GLU A 125 5.49 -1.23 -19.18
C GLU A 125 5.92 -2.45 -20.04
N PRO A 126 6.14 -3.64 -19.44
CA PRO A 126 6.04 -3.95 -18.01
C PRO A 126 7.20 -3.35 -17.17
N PRO A 127 7.04 -3.20 -15.85
CA PRO A 127 8.12 -2.78 -14.95
C PRO A 127 9.26 -3.80 -14.87
N ASP A 128 10.46 -3.33 -14.56
CA ASP A 128 11.61 -4.19 -14.25
C ASP A 128 11.37 -4.94 -12.93
N ARG A 129 11.01 -6.22 -13.05
CA ARG A 129 10.67 -7.08 -11.91
C ARG A 129 11.85 -7.28 -10.95
N ALA A 130 13.08 -7.35 -11.46
CA ALA A 130 14.25 -7.58 -10.62
C ALA A 130 14.52 -6.36 -9.73
N LYS A 131 14.45 -5.15 -10.31
CA LYS A 131 14.55 -3.91 -9.54
C LYS A 131 13.43 -3.76 -8.52
N LEU A 132 12.19 -4.08 -8.91
CA LEU A 132 11.06 -4.00 -8.01
C LEU A 132 11.22 -4.91 -6.79
N ILE A 133 11.64 -6.16 -7.00
CA ILE A 133 11.91 -7.11 -5.90
C ILE A 133 13.06 -6.62 -5.02
N ALA A 134 14.11 -6.05 -5.59
CA ALA A 134 15.23 -5.50 -4.82
C ALA A 134 14.77 -4.37 -3.90
N VAL A 135 13.99 -3.41 -4.43
CA VAL A 135 13.41 -2.31 -3.62
C VAL A 135 12.46 -2.86 -2.56
N MET A 136 11.55 -3.79 -2.89
CA MET A 136 10.69 -4.41 -1.88
C MET A 136 11.51 -5.03 -0.74
N SER A 137 12.57 -5.76 -1.06
CA SER A 137 13.41 -6.42 -0.06
C SER A 137 14.18 -5.45 0.83
N GLU A 138 14.67 -4.34 0.27
CA GLU A 138 15.38 -3.29 1.02
C GLU A 138 14.51 -2.68 2.13
N TYR A 139 13.21 -2.54 1.86
CA TYR A 139 12.24 -2.02 2.82
C TYR A 139 11.54 -3.11 3.65
N GLY A 140 12.02 -4.36 3.59
CA GLY A 140 11.53 -5.46 4.42
C GLY A 140 10.23 -6.12 3.94
N LEU A 141 9.85 -5.92 2.67
CA LEU A 141 8.76 -6.65 2.02
C LEU A 141 9.28 -7.94 1.39
N VAL A 142 8.53 -9.02 1.59
CA VAL A 142 8.82 -10.33 1.03
C VAL A 142 7.73 -10.67 0.00
N PRO A 143 8.05 -10.66 -1.31
CA PRO A 143 7.11 -11.12 -2.33
C PRO A 143 6.71 -12.58 -2.08
N ALA A 144 5.43 -12.90 -2.21
CA ALA A 144 4.99 -14.28 -2.11
C ALA A 144 5.50 -15.11 -3.30
N PRO A 145 5.77 -16.40 -3.12
CA PRO A 145 6.08 -17.28 -4.23
C PRO A 145 4.91 -17.32 -5.23
N PRO A 146 5.19 -17.54 -6.54
CA PRO A 146 4.15 -17.75 -7.52
C PRO A 146 3.24 -18.92 -7.10
N ARG A 147 1.93 -18.76 -7.28
CA ARG A 147 0.96 -19.86 -7.15
C ARG A 147 0.79 -20.59 -8.46
#